data_AF-A0A8X6YTG4-F1
#
_entry.id   AF-A0A8X6YTG4-F1
#
_cell.length_a   1.000
_cell.length_b   1.000
_cell.length_c   1.000
_cell.angle_alpha   90.00
_cell.angle_beta   90.00
_cell.angle_gamma   90.00
#
_symmetry.space_group_name_H-M   'P 1'
#
loop_
_entity.id
_entity.type
_entity.pdbx_description
1 polymer ?
#
loop_
_entity_poly.entity_id
_entity_poly.type
_entity_poly.pdbx_seq_one_letter_code
_entity_poly.pdbx_strand_id
1 'polypeptide(L)'
;MSKKDVNTPIARWALNLQDYDYTILHRSGSQMAHVEALSRIQVLTNQCTDSIVRRIKESQELDPHILSIKALLQNGPYDNYFIKNNILYKFIDGAEVLVIPDKMQHYFIKNAHDKGHFSVKRTLEHIKK
;
A
#
# COMPACT_ATOMS: atom_id res chain seq x y z
N MET A 1 -28.94 9.42 30.42
CA MET A 1 -29.70 8.46 29.59
C MET A 1 -30.35 7.42 30.49
N SER A 2 -31.62 7.06 30.26
CA SER A 2 -32.24 5.94 31.00
C SER A 2 -31.69 4.61 30.46
N LYS A 3 -31.55 3.60 31.33
CA LYS A 3 -30.98 2.28 31.00
C LYS A 3 -31.76 1.54 29.91
N LYS A 4 -33.00 1.95 29.63
CA LYS A 4 -33.88 1.40 28.59
C LYS A 4 -33.56 1.90 27.18
N ASP A 5 -32.77 2.97 27.03
CA ASP A 5 -32.55 3.66 25.75
C ASP A 5 -31.20 3.33 25.08
N VAL A 6 -30.38 2.48 25.69
CA VAL A 6 -29.02 2.19 25.22
C VAL A 6 -28.96 0.82 24.56
N ASN A 7 -28.72 0.80 23.24
CA ASN A 7 -28.48 -0.43 22.50
C ASN A 7 -27.15 -1.08 22.94
N THR A 8 -27.14 -2.40 23.12
CA THR A 8 -26.00 -3.19 23.63
C THR A 8 -24.66 -2.89 22.95
N PRO A 9 -24.57 -2.73 21.61
CA PRO A 9 -23.30 -2.41 20.93
C PRO A 9 -22.71 -1.05 21.30
N ILE A 10 -23.57 -0.09 21.69
CA ILE A 10 -23.17 1.30 21.98
C ILE A 10 -22.98 1.49 23.50
N ALA A 11 -23.45 0.56 24.33
CA ALA A 11 -23.42 0.68 25.79
C ALA A 11 -22.02 0.96 26.36
N ARG A 12 -20.98 0.32 25.81
CA ARG A 12 -19.59 0.57 26.20
C ARG A 12 -19.16 2.01 25.91
N TRP A 13 -19.55 2.56 24.76
CA TRP A 13 -19.24 3.94 24.39
C TRP A 13 -20.08 4.95 25.16
N ALA A 14 -21.32 4.61 25.50
CA ALA A 14 -22.20 5.47 26.28
C ALA A 14 -21.67 5.73 27.70
N LEU A 15 -20.92 4.78 28.29
CA LEU A 15 -20.22 5.02 29.56
C LEU A 15 -19.06 6.01 29.39
N ASN A 16 -18.22 5.83 28.36
CA ASN A 16 -17.11 6.73 28.10
C ASN A 16 -17.56 8.16 27.74
N LEU A 17 -18.70 8.29 27.05
CA LEU A 17 -19.22 9.59 26.64
C LEU A 17 -19.85 10.37 27.80
N GLN A 18 -20.24 9.72 28.90
CA GLN A 18 -20.81 10.39 30.08
C GLN A 18 -19.84 11.37 30.75
N ASP A 19 -18.54 11.19 30.54
CA ASP A 19 -17.50 12.08 31.10
C ASP A 19 -17.40 13.42 30.34
N TYR A 20 -18.15 13.58 29.24
CA TYR A 20 -18.12 14.77 28.40
C TYR A 20 -19.46 15.50 28.43
N ASP A 21 -19.40 16.84 28.36
CA ASP A 21 -20.59 17.65 28.10
C ASP A 21 -20.83 17.75 26.59
N TYR A 22 -21.90 17.12 26.11
CA TYR A 22 -22.22 17.09 24.68
C TYR A 22 -23.73 17.09 24.41
N THR A 23 -24.10 17.58 23.23
CA THR A 23 -25.47 17.54 22.74
C THR A 23 -25.53 16.71 21.47
N ILE A 24 -26.50 15.80 21.38
CA ILE A 24 -26.72 14.97 20.19
C ILE A 24 -27.57 15.76 19.20
N LEU A 25 -27.01 16.03 18.01
CA LEU A 25 -27.69 16.72 16.92
C LEU A 25 -27.71 15.85 15.68
N HIS A 26 -28.88 15.67 15.07
CA HIS A 26 -28.99 15.06 13.75
C HIS A 26 -28.52 16.06 12.68
N ARG A 27 -27.61 15.62 11.80
CA ARG A 27 -27.14 16.40 10.65
C ARG A 27 -27.35 15.61 9.38
N SER A 28 -27.85 16.26 8.34
CA SER A 28 -28.00 15.62 7.03
C SER A 28 -26.63 15.39 6.38
N GLY A 29 -26.53 14.37 5.52
CA GLY A 29 -25.26 14.01 4.86
C GLY A 29 -24.63 15.16 4.07
N SER A 30 -25.45 16.04 3.48
CA SER A 30 -24.98 17.24 2.76
C SER A 30 -24.21 18.22 3.66
N GLN A 31 -24.52 18.27 4.95
CA GLN A 31 -23.83 19.09 5.94
C GLN A 31 -22.59 18.39 6.54
N MET A 32 -22.36 17.13 6.19
CA MET A 32 -21.26 16.28 6.68
C MET A 32 -20.25 15.92 5.60
N ALA A 33 -20.26 16.60 4.45
CA ALA A 33 -19.36 16.32 3.32
C ALA A 33 -17.87 16.32 3.71
N HIS A 34 -17.46 17.21 4.62
CA HIS A 34 -16.09 17.27 5.14
C HIS A 34 -15.72 16.01 5.95
N VAL A 35 -16.64 15.48 6.76
CA VAL A 35 -16.46 14.23 7.51
C VAL A 35 -16.37 13.05 6.56
N GLU A 36 -17.24 13.00 5.53
CA GLU A 36 -17.16 11.98 4.49
C GLU A 36 -15.81 12.03 3.76
N ALA A 37 -15.34 13.22 3.36
CA ALA A 37 -14.06 13.38 2.70
C ALA A 37 -12.89 12.91 3.58
N LEU A 38 -12.86 13.31 4.86
CA LEU A 38 -11.80 12.92 5.80
C LEU A 38 -11.84 11.42 6.13
N SER A 39 -13.01 10.82 6.30
CA SER A 39 -13.11 9.37 6.55
C SER A 39 -12.61 8.55 5.35
N ARG A 40 -12.73 9.09 4.13
CA ARG A 40 -12.24 8.47 2.90
C ARG A 40 -10.81 8.85 2.54
N ILE A 41 -10.21 9.87 3.17
CA ILE A 41 -8.88 10.36 2.80
C ILE A 41 -7.81 9.28 2.94
N GLN A 42 -7.89 8.46 3.99
CA GLN A 42 -6.92 7.39 4.22
C GLN A 42 -7.02 6.30 3.15
N VAL A 43 -8.23 6.04 2.65
CA VAL A 43 -8.48 5.14 1.51
C VAL A 43 -7.93 5.75 0.23
N LEU A 44 -8.13 7.05 -0.02
CA LEU A 44 -7.59 7.76 -1.18
C LEU A 44 -6.06 7.83 -1.17
N THR A 45 -5.43 8.12 -0.04
CA THR A 45 -3.95 8.12 0.10
C THR A 45 -3.35 6.72 -0.02
N ASN A 46 -4.04 5.68 0.45
CA ASN A 46 -3.57 4.30 0.30
C ASN A 46 -3.79 3.76 -1.13
N GLN A 47 -4.72 4.36 -1.89
CA GLN A 47 -4.94 4.07 -3.31
C GLN A 47 -3.97 4.80 -4.24
N CYS A 48 -3.18 5.76 -3.75
CA CYS A 48 -2.02 6.27 -4.47
C CYS A 48 -0.93 5.19 -4.53
N THR A 49 -0.98 4.42 -5.61
CA THR A 49 0.09 3.56 -6.14
C THR A 49 1.46 4.27 -6.21
N ASP A 50 1.47 5.61 -6.14
CA ASP A 50 2.66 6.45 -6.03
C ASP A 50 3.56 6.13 -4.82
N SER A 51 3.04 5.71 -3.66
CA SER A 51 3.90 5.52 -2.48
C SER A 51 4.91 4.37 -2.63
N ILE A 52 4.48 3.23 -3.17
CA ILE A 52 5.35 2.05 -3.31
C ILE A 52 6.30 2.19 -4.49
N VAL A 53 5.80 2.70 -5.63
CA VAL A 53 6.62 2.92 -6.83
C VAL A 53 7.70 3.97 -6.55
N ARG A 54 7.36 5.04 -5.82
CA ARG A 54 8.34 6.04 -5.38
C ARG A 54 9.40 5.43 -4.47
N ARG A 55 9.01 4.62 -3.48
CA ARG A 55 9.96 3.93 -2.59
C ARG A 55 10.87 2.98 -3.35
N ILE A 56 10.35 2.26 -4.35
CA ILE A 56 11.15 1.40 -5.23
C ILE A 56 12.14 2.24 -6.02
N LYS A 57 11.71 3.36 -6.61
CA LYS A 57 12.59 4.26 -7.36
C LYS A 57 13.73 4.79 -6.47
N GLU A 58 13.40 5.34 -5.30
CA GLU A 58 14.37 5.82 -4.31
C GLU A 58 15.34 4.69 -3.89
N SER A 59 14.83 3.47 -3.70
CA SER A 59 15.65 2.33 -3.30
C SER A 59 16.54 1.80 -4.44
N GLN A 60 16.09 1.88 -5.70
CA GLN A 60 16.88 1.53 -6.88
C GLN A 60 18.08 2.48 -7.07
N GLU A 61 17.93 3.76 -6.70
CA GLU A 61 19.01 4.75 -6.78
C GLU A 61 20.12 4.50 -5.75
N LEU A 62 19.84 3.71 -4.71
CA LEU A 62 20.79 3.37 -3.64
C LEU A 62 21.30 1.92 -3.71
N ASP A 63 20.80 1.11 -4.65
CA ASP A 63 21.15 -0.31 -4.79
C ASP A 63 22.37 -0.47 -5.73
N PRO A 64 23.55 -0.92 -5.23
CA PRO A 64 24.77 -0.98 -6.03
C PRO A 64 24.67 -1.89 -7.26
N HIS A 65 23.91 -2.99 -7.16
CA HIS A 65 23.75 -3.93 -8.25
C HIS A 65 22.89 -3.33 -9.36
N ILE A 66 21.79 -2.67 -8.98
CA ILE A 66 20.92 -1.97 -9.93
C ILE A 66 21.62 -0.79 -10.58
N LEU A 67 22.43 -0.03 -9.83
CA LEU A 67 23.25 1.05 -10.38
C LEU A 67 24.24 0.53 -11.43
N SER A 68 24.87 -0.62 -11.16
CA SER A 68 25.77 -1.28 -12.11
C SER A 68 25.04 -1.66 -13.40
N ILE A 69 23.82 -2.21 -13.31
CA ILE A 69 23.00 -2.53 -14.49
C ILE A 69 22.61 -1.26 -15.25
N LYS A 70 22.21 -0.19 -14.55
CA LYS A 70 21.89 1.10 -15.18
C LYS A 70 23.09 1.68 -15.94
N ALA A 71 24.30 1.54 -15.40
CA ALA A 71 25.53 1.96 -16.08
C ALA A 71 25.82 1.11 -17.33
N LEU A 72 25.61 -0.22 -17.26
CA LEU A 72 25.75 -1.08 -18.43
C LEU A 72 24.76 -0.70 -19.55
N LEU A 73 23.52 -0.33 -19.19
CA LEU A 73 22.52 0.11 -20.15
C LEU A 73 22.87 1.43 -20.86
N GLN A 74 23.73 2.27 -20.27
CA GLN A 74 24.23 3.47 -20.94
C GLN A 74 25.21 3.13 -22.07
N ASN A 75 25.90 1.98 -21.97
CA ASN A 75 26.86 1.52 -22.98
C ASN A 75 26.20 0.69 -24.09
N GLY A 76 24.94 0.30 -23.92
CA GLY A 76 24.17 -0.44 -24.91
C GLY A 76 23.12 -1.36 -24.28
N PRO A 77 22.34 -2.09 -25.10
CA PRO A 77 21.38 -3.07 -24.60
C PRO A 77 22.07 -4.15 -23.77
N TYR A 78 21.53 -4.47 -22.61
CA TYR A 78 22.08 -5.47 -21.69
C TYR A 78 20.99 -6.37 -21.10
N ASP A 79 21.11 -7.68 -21.29
CA ASP A 79 20.32 -8.75 -20.66
C ASP A 79 18.81 -8.46 -20.53
N ASN A 80 18.18 -7.98 -21.60
CA ASN A 80 16.75 -7.62 -21.66
C ASN A 80 16.28 -6.65 -20.57
N TYR A 81 17.20 -5.92 -19.93
CA TYR A 81 16.87 -4.83 -19.03
C TYR A 81 16.56 -3.56 -19.83
N PHE A 82 15.65 -2.76 -19.29
CA PHE A 82 15.30 -1.47 -19.86
C PHE A 82 14.81 -0.52 -18.77
N ILE A 83 14.81 0.79 -19.07
CA ILE A 83 14.41 1.83 -18.12
C ILE A 83 13.13 2.49 -18.61
N LYS A 84 12.15 2.63 -17.70
CA LYS A 84 10.88 3.34 -17.92
C LYS A 84 10.66 4.28 -16.75
N ASN A 85 10.46 5.56 -17.02
CA ASN A 85 10.29 6.60 -15.98
C ASN A 85 11.40 6.60 -14.90
N ASN A 86 12.66 6.37 -15.31
CA ASN A 86 13.84 6.25 -14.44
C ASN A 86 13.87 5.00 -13.52
N ILE A 87 12.96 4.06 -13.71
CA ILE A 87 12.87 2.79 -12.97
C ILE A 87 13.33 1.66 -13.88
N LEU A 88 14.12 0.74 -13.32
CA LEU A 88 14.65 -0.43 -14.02
C LEU A 88 13.61 -1.55 -14.08
N TYR A 89 13.42 -2.10 -15.27
CA TYR A 89 12.59 -3.25 -15.60
C TYR A 89 13.43 -4.31 -16.34
N LYS A 90 12.93 -5.55 -16.37
CA LYS A 90 13.47 -6.65 -17.15
C LYS A 90 12.36 -7.31 -17.95
N PHE A 91 12.64 -7.69 -19.19
CA PHE A 91 11.73 -8.48 -19.99
C PHE A 91 11.96 -9.99 -19.72
N ILE A 92 10.94 -10.68 -19.20
CA ILE A 92 10.98 -12.11 -18.86
C ILE A 92 9.73 -12.78 -19.46
N ASP A 93 9.92 -13.82 -20.27
CA ASP A 93 8.83 -14.63 -20.86
C ASP A 93 7.73 -13.81 -21.56
N GLY A 94 8.11 -12.72 -22.25
CA GLY A 94 7.14 -11.84 -22.93
C GLY A 94 6.52 -10.74 -22.07
N ALA A 95 6.89 -10.65 -20.78
CA ALA A 95 6.32 -9.70 -19.83
C ALA A 95 7.35 -8.69 -19.33
N GLU A 96 6.91 -7.44 -19.15
CA GLU A 96 7.66 -6.39 -18.46
C GLU A 96 7.58 -6.60 -16.95
N VAL A 97 8.70 -6.96 -16.31
CA VAL A 97 8.77 -7.20 -14.86
C VAL A 97 9.59 -6.10 -14.19
N LEU A 98 9.03 -5.53 -13.12
CA LEU A 98 9.71 -4.52 -12.31
C LEU A 98 10.86 -5.14 -11.50
N VAL A 99 12.05 -4.54 -11.58
CA VAL A 99 13.20 -4.98 -10.78
C VAL A 99 13.07 -4.44 -9.35
N ILE A 100 12.92 -5.34 -8.37
CA ILE A 100 12.80 -4.97 -6.95
C ILE A 100 14.21 -4.94 -6.31
N PRO A 101 14.62 -3.82 -5.70
CA PRO A 101 15.86 -3.71 -4.94
C PRO A 101 15.97 -4.74 -3.83
N ASP A 102 17.20 -5.20 -3.54
CA ASP A 102 17.46 -6.30 -2.59
C ASP A 102 16.80 -6.07 -1.22
N LYS A 103 16.98 -4.85 -0.68
CA LYS A 103 16.40 -4.42 0.61
C LYS A 103 14.87 -4.48 0.67
N MET A 104 14.18 -4.46 -0.47
CA MET A 104 12.72 -4.47 -0.53
C MET A 104 12.14 -5.86 -0.82
N GLN A 105 12.94 -6.82 -1.30
CA GLN A 105 12.44 -8.14 -1.72
C GLN A 105 11.71 -8.87 -0.58
N HIS A 106 12.25 -8.84 0.64
CA HIS A 106 11.63 -9.47 1.80
C HIS A 106 10.21 -8.92 2.08
N TYR A 107 10.01 -7.61 1.94
CA TYR A 107 8.71 -6.98 2.15
C TYR A 107 7.65 -7.54 1.19
N PHE A 108 7.99 -7.66 -0.11
CA PHE A 108 7.06 -8.18 -1.11
C PHE A 108 6.78 -9.67 -0.93
N ILE A 109 7.81 -10.47 -0.65
CA ILE A 109 7.67 -11.91 -0.41
C ILE A 109 6.79 -12.16 0.81
N LYS A 110 7.05 -11.45 1.92
CA LYS A 110 6.27 -11.56 3.14
C LYS A 110 4.81 -11.14 2.93
N ASN A 111 4.57 -10.01 2.26
CA ASN A 111 3.22 -9.55 1.97
C ASN A 111 2.44 -10.55 1.07
N ALA A 112 3.11 -11.18 0.11
CA ALA A 112 2.49 -12.24 -0.68
C ALA A 112 2.17 -13.49 0.15
N HIS A 113 3.07 -13.89 1.05
CA HIS A 113 2.85 -15.02 1.97
C HIS A 113 1.69 -14.76 2.94
N ASP A 114 1.68 -13.60 3.60
CA ASP A 114 0.75 -13.24 4.67
C ASP A 114 -0.71 -13.12 4.19
N LYS A 115 -0.95 -12.99 2.87
CA LYS A 115 -2.31 -13.01 2.30
C LYS A 115 -3.07 -14.32 2.53
N GLY A 116 -2.37 -15.43 2.75
CA GLY A 116 -3.02 -16.72 3.01
C GLY A 116 -2.11 -17.77 3.65
N HIS A 117 -1.00 -17.34 4.26
CA HIS A 117 0.07 -18.19 4.80
C HIS A 117 0.52 -19.27 3.81
N PHE A 118 0.75 -18.84 2.57
CA PHE A 118 0.99 -19.75 1.46
C PHE A 118 2.33 -20.47 1.57
N SER A 119 2.37 -21.73 1.12
CA SER A 119 3.63 -22.44 0.92
C SER A 119 4.48 -21.77 -0.16
N VAL A 120 5.78 -22.03 -0.17
CA VAL A 120 6.76 -21.38 -1.08
C VAL A 120 6.29 -21.36 -2.55
N LYS A 121 5.80 -22.50 -3.06
CA LYS A 121 5.32 -22.61 -4.44
C LYS A 121 4.13 -21.67 -4.71
N ARG A 122 3.14 -21.65 -3.83
CA ARG A 122 1.96 -20.77 -3.97
C ARG A 122 2.32 -19.30 -3.81
N THR A 123 3.25 -18.96 -2.91
CA THR A 123 3.75 -17.58 -2.77
C THR A 123 4.42 -17.12 -4.06
N LEU A 124 5.25 -17.96 -4.68
CA LEU A 124 5.89 -17.63 -5.97
C LEU A 124 4.87 -17.46 -7.09
N GLU A 125 3.87 -18.34 -7.20
CA GLU A 125 2.77 -18.20 -8.15
C GLU A 125 1.99 -16.89 -7.95
N HIS A 126 1.84 -16.46 -6.69
CA HIS A 126 1.16 -15.21 -6.36
C HIS A 126 1.98 -13.95 -6.66
N ILE A 127 3.32 -14.04 -6.61
CA ILE A 127 4.22 -12.94 -7.00
C ILE A 127 4.34 -12.81 -8.53
N LYS A 128 4.23 -13.93 -9.26
CA LYS A 128 4.34 -13.97 -10.72
C LYS A 128 3.07 -13.53 -11.47
N LYS A 129 1.94 -13.43 -10.76
CA LYS A 129 0.67 -12.93 -11.31
C LYS A 129 0.67 -11.40 -11.40
#